data_AF-K2E7I1-F1
#
_entry.id   AF-K2E7I1-F1
#
_cell.length_a   1.000
_cell.length_b   1.000
_cell.length_c   1.000
_cell.angle_alpha   90.00
_cell.angle_beta   90.00
_cell.angle_gamma   90.00
#
_symmetry.space_group_name_H-M   'P 1'
#
loop_
_entity.id
_entity.type
_entity.pdbx_description
1 polymer ?
#
loop_
_entity_poly.entity_id
_entity_poly.type
_entity_poly.pdbx_seq_one_letter_code
_entity_poly.pdbx_strand_id
1 'polypeptide(L)'
;MRQSIPFEIFAIYFMPVILILSGALPFKYRFIYLVIICTCTIFSAIFRKYSLSSLGLSFEGLATGLKYNISLSVIFLLFYTSCWYFDLFGREYIPDSYMFYLFYIFISCPLQEFTYRSYFFKLLDDLNIRQPLYRIGFNSI
;
A
#
# COMPACT_ATOMS: atom_id res chain seq x y z
N MET A 1 -12.64 -9.26 19.98
CA MET A 1 -11.89 -9.03 18.72
C MET A 1 -11.95 -7.60 18.18
N ARG A 2 -13.03 -6.83 18.38
CA ARG A 2 -13.08 -5.43 17.88
C ARG A 2 -12.13 -4.48 18.62
N GLN A 3 -11.90 -4.72 19.91
CA GLN A 3 -10.97 -3.93 20.74
C GLN A 3 -9.49 -4.05 20.35
N SER A 4 -9.09 -5.11 19.62
CA SER A 4 -7.69 -5.27 19.17
C SER A 4 -7.39 -4.59 17.83
N ILE A 5 -8.41 -4.13 17.10
CA ILE A 5 -8.24 -3.51 15.77
C ILE A 5 -7.42 -2.22 15.84
N PRO A 6 -7.66 -1.28 16.79
CA PRO A 6 -6.84 -0.07 16.87
C PRO A 6 -5.36 -0.35 17.16
N PHE A 7 -5.09 -1.34 18.01
CA PHE A 7 -3.73 -1.78 18.30
C PHE A 7 -3.06 -2.37 17.05
N GLU A 8 -3.79 -3.19 16.30
CA GLU A 8 -3.33 -3.77 15.04
C GLU A 8 -3.03 -2.69 13.99
N ILE A 9 -3.92 -1.72 13.84
CA ILE A 9 -3.71 -0.57 12.96
C ILE A 9 -2.42 0.17 13.37
N PHE A 10 -2.24 0.44 14.65
CA PHE A 10 -1.04 1.10 15.13
C PHE A 10 0.23 0.28 14.85
N ALA A 11 0.23 -1.00 15.22
CA ALA A 11 1.40 -1.87 15.11
C ALA A 11 1.81 -2.18 13.66
N ILE A 12 0.84 -2.32 12.75
CA ILE A 12 1.11 -2.71 11.36
C ILE A 12 1.40 -1.50 10.47
N TYR A 13 0.72 -0.37 10.70
CA TYR A 13 0.76 0.76 9.77
C TYR A 13 1.56 1.95 10.32
N PHE A 14 1.38 2.32 11.58
CA PHE A 14 2.04 3.50 12.14
C PHE A 14 3.42 3.21 12.71
N MET A 15 3.55 2.13 13.47
CA MET A 15 4.79 1.77 14.16
C MET A 15 5.98 1.60 13.19
N PRO A 16 5.86 0.89 12.06
CA PRO A 16 7.00 0.73 11.14
C PRO A 16 7.44 2.07 10.55
N VAL A 17 6.50 2.95 10.22
CA VAL A 17 6.79 4.29 9.69
C VAL A 17 7.52 5.14 10.73
N ILE A 18 7.03 5.16 11.98
CA ILE A 18 7.68 5.89 13.09
C ILE A 18 9.10 5.35 13.35
N LEU A 19 9.28 4.03 13.31
CA LEU A 19 10.59 3.40 13.51
C LEU A 19 11.58 3.73 12.38
N ILE A 20 11.10 3.82 11.14
CA ILE A 20 11.91 4.26 10.00
C ILE A 20 12.28 5.74 10.14
N LEU A 21 11.32 6.60 10.47
CA LEU A 21 11.54 8.05 10.59
C LEU A 21 12.44 8.43 11.77
N SER A 22 12.36 7.68 12.88
CA SER A 22 13.26 7.86 14.04
C SER A 22 14.67 7.29 13.81
N GLY A 23 14.90 6.60 12.69
CA GLY A 23 16.18 5.96 12.37
C GLY A 23 16.43 4.64 13.08
N ALA A 24 15.47 4.15 13.88
CA ALA A 24 15.56 2.84 14.55
C ALA A 24 15.56 1.68 13.53
N LEU A 25 14.83 1.83 12.42
CA LEU A 25 14.84 0.90 11.29
C LEU A 25 15.51 1.54 10.06
N PRO A 26 16.61 0.99 9.55
CA PRO A 26 17.27 1.51 8.35
C PRO A 26 16.36 1.47 7.11
N PHE A 27 16.15 2.62 6.47
CA PHE A 27 15.31 2.74 5.26
C PHE A 27 15.73 1.82 4.09
N LYS A 28 17.01 1.41 4.04
CA LYS A 28 17.51 0.46 3.04
C LYS A 28 16.77 -0.88 3.04
N TYR A 29 16.15 -1.27 4.14
CA TYR A 29 15.44 -2.55 4.28
C TYR A 29 13.92 -2.43 4.13
N ARG A 30 13.40 -1.30 3.63
CA ARG A 30 11.96 -1.03 3.45
C ARG A 30 11.18 -2.17 2.77
N PHE A 31 11.77 -2.82 1.77
CA PHE A 31 11.12 -3.93 1.07
C PHE A 31 11.06 -5.21 1.91
N ILE A 32 12.06 -5.45 2.76
CA ILE A 32 12.05 -6.56 3.72
C ILE A 32 10.94 -6.30 4.75
N TYR A 33 10.85 -5.08 5.26
CA TYR A 33 9.78 -4.69 6.19
C TYR A 33 8.40 -4.86 5.56
N LEU A 34 8.24 -4.46 4.30
CA LEU A 34 6.99 -4.66 3.56
C LEU A 34 6.59 -6.14 3.50
N VAL A 35 7.53 -7.04 3.20
CA VAL A 35 7.25 -8.49 3.17
C VAL A 35 6.84 -9.00 4.55
N ILE A 36 7.51 -8.56 5.61
CA ILE A 36 7.17 -8.93 7.00
C ILE A 36 5.77 -8.44 7.35
N ILE A 37 5.48 -7.15 7.11
CA ILE A 37 4.18 -6.54 7.38
C ILE A 37 3.08 -7.27 6.60
N CYS A 38 3.29 -7.53 5.31
CA CYS A 38 2.31 -8.26 4.50
C CYS A 38 2.11 -9.69 5.01
N THR A 39 3.17 -10.36 5.47
CA THR A 39 3.06 -11.69 6.07
C THR A 39 2.19 -11.63 7.33
N CYS A 40 2.42 -10.65 8.21
CA CYS A 40 1.61 -10.43 9.39
C CYS A 40 0.13 -10.15 9.04
N THR A 41 -0.16 -9.30 8.04
CA THR A 41 -1.55 -9.02 7.64
C THR A 41 -2.25 -10.23 7.04
N ILE A 42 -1.54 -11.08 6.28
CA ILE A 42 -2.09 -12.35 5.78
C ILE A 42 -2.49 -13.25 6.95
N PHE A 43 -1.61 -13.45 7.93
CA PHE A 43 -1.93 -14.25 9.12
C PHE A 43 -3.11 -13.67 9.89
N SER A 44 -3.12 -12.35 10.13
CA SER A 44 -4.24 -11.70 10.80
C SER A 44 -5.57 -11.84 10.05
N ALA A 45 -5.56 -11.76 8.71
CA ALA A 45 -6.74 -11.98 7.88
C ALA A 45 -7.26 -13.42 8.02
N ILE A 46 -6.37 -14.40 8.05
CA ILE A 46 -6.71 -15.82 8.27
C ILE A 46 -7.32 -16.02 9.66
N PHE A 47 -6.69 -15.49 10.71
CA PHE A 47 -7.22 -15.60 12.09
C PHE A 47 -8.60 -14.95 12.25
N ARG A 48 -8.86 -13.86 11.52
CA ARG A 48 -10.16 -13.17 11.49
C ARG A 48 -11.18 -13.83 10.55
N LYS A 49 -10.80 -14.89 9.83
CA LYS A 49 -11.63 -15.62 8.85
C LYS A 49 -12.23 -14.71 7.78
N TYR A 50 -11.48 -13.70 7.33
CA TYR A 50 -11.92 -12.85 6.24
C TYR A 50 -11.98 -13.64 4.93
N SER A 51 -13.06 -13.47 4.16
CA SER A 51 -13.16 -14.03 2.82
C SER A 51 -12.42 -13.15 1.82
N LEU A 52 -11.95 -13.74 0.71
CA LEU A 52 -11.28 -13.00 -0.36
C LEU A 52 -12.15 -11.85 -0.91
N SER A 53 -13.45 -12.10 -1.08
CA SER A 53 -14.43 -11.08 -1.47
C SER A 53 -14.50 -9.94 -0.45
N SER A 54 -14.47 -10.23 0.85
CA SER A 54 -14.50 -9.20 1.89
C SER A 54 -13.21 -8.36 1.97
N LEU A 55 -12.11 -8.85 1.39
CA LEU A 55 -10.85 -8.13 1.25
C LEU A 55 -10.77 -7.34 -0.07
N GLY A 56 -11.85 -7.32 -0.86
CA GLY A 56 -11.86 -6.66 -2.17
C GLY A 56 -11.08 -7.42 -3.25
N LEU A 57 -10.71 -8.68 -2.98
CA LEU A 57 -10.12 -9.59 -3.97
C LEU A 57 -11.25 -10.28 -4.74
N SER A 58 -12.06 -9.49 -5.45
CA SER A 58 -13.11 -9.96 -6.35
C SER A 58 -12.81 -9.57 -7.79
N PHE A 59 -13.20 -10.43 -8.73
CA PHE A 59 -13.20 -10.08 -10.16
C PHE A 59 -14.30 -9.08 -10.50
N GLU A 60 -15.33 -8.99 -9.66
CA GLU A 60 -16.38 -7.99 -9.73
C GLU A 60 -15.78 -6.61 -9.47
N GLY A 61 -15.80 -5.74 -10.48
CA GLY A 61 -15.22 -4.40 -10.41
C GLY A 61 -13.76 -4.29 -10.87
N LEU A 62 -13.09 -5.40 -11.23
CA LEU A 62 -11.71 -5.38 -11.72
C LEU A 62 -11.56 -4.48 -12.97
N ALA A 63 -12.48 -4.57 -13.92
CA ALA A 63 -12.48 -3.75 -15.14
C ALA A 63 -12.59 -2.25 -14.83
N THR A 64 -13.47 -1.88 -13.90
CA THR A 64 -13.66 -0.49 -13.47
C THR A 64 -12.45 0.01 -12.69
N GLY A 65 -11.89 -0.80 -11.78
CA GLY A 65 -10.67 -0.46 -11.05
C GLY A 65 -9.46 -0.29 -11.96
N LEU A 66 -9.28 -1.19 -12.93
CA LEU A 66 -8.24 -1.07 -13.96
C LEU A 66 -8.41 0.20 -14.78
N LYS A 67 -9.64 0.54 -15.21
CA LYS A 67 -9.89 1.77 -15.98
C LYS A 67 -9.39 3.01 -15.21
N TYR A 68 -9.79 3.17 -13.95
CA TYR A 68 -9.36 4.33 -13.16
C TYR A 68 -7.86 4.34 -12.89
N ASN A 69 -7.29 3.19 -12.51
CA ASN A 69 -5.86 3.09 -12.25
C ASN A 69 -5.02 3.37 -13.51
N ILE A 70 -5.43 2.85 -14.68
CA ILE A 70 -4.75 3.11 -15.96
C ILE A 70 -4.89 4.59 -16.33
N SER A 71 -6.09 5.17 -16.24
CA SER A 71 -6.29 6.59 -16.55
C SER A 71 -5.43 7.49 -15.68
N LEU A 72 -5.39 7.25 -14.36
CA LEU A 72 -4.53 8.01 -13.44
C LEU A 72 -3.04 7.74 -13.72
N SER A 73 -2.65 6.50 -13.98
CA SER A 73 -1.26 6.15 -14.28
C SER A 73 -0.77 6.86 -15.54
N VAL A 74 -1.61 6.95 -16.59
CA VAL A 74 -1.28 7.69 -17.81
C VAL A 74 -1.12 9.19 -17.52
N ILE A 75 -2.02 9.78 -16.73
CA ILE A 75 -1.92 11.20 -16.35
C ILE A 75 -0.60 11.47 -15.60
N PHE A 76 -0.27 10.65 -14.60
CA PHE A 76 0.98 10.80 -13.87
C PHE A 76 2.20 10.54 -14.74
N LEU A 77 2.17 9.52 -15.60
CA LEU A 77 3.26 9.22 -16.51
C LEU A 77 3.53 10.39 -17.47
N LEU A 78 2.48 10.99 -18.04
CA LEU A 78 2.61 12.19 -18.86
C LEU A 78 3.20 13.35 -18.05
N PHE A 79 2.67 13.62 -16.85
CA PHE A 79 3.16 14.67 -15.98
C PHE A 79 4.66 14.51 -15.66
N TYR A 80 5.08 13.35 -15.15
CA TYR A 80 6.48 13.10 -14.81
C TYR A 80 7.39 13.12 -16.04
N THR A 81 6.93 12.59 -17.18
CA THR A 81 7.69 12.64 -18.44
C THR A 81 7.87 14.07 -18.93
N SER A 82 6.83 14.90 -18.84
CA SER A 82 6.91 16.32 -19.17
C SER A 82 7.87 17.06 -18.23
N CYS A 83 7.77 16.85 -16.92
CA CYS A 83 8.70 17.46 -15.97
C CYS A 83 10.15 17.03 -16.20
N TRP A 84 10.39 15.78 -16.56
CA TRP A 84 11.71 15.29 -16.95
C TRP A 84 12.20 15.96 -18.25
N TYR A 85 11.33 16.10 -19.26
CA TYR A 85 11.66 16.75 -20.53
C TYR A 85 12.01 18.24 -20.37
N PHE A 86 11.34 18.93 -19.44
CA PHE A 86 11.59 20.35 -19.12
C PHE A 86 12.66 20.55 -18.03
N ASP A 87 13.36 19.49 -17.61
CA ASP A 87 14.41 19.53 -16.58
C ASP A 87 13.95 20.16 -15.24
N LEU A 88 12.66 19.97 -14.90
CA LEU A 88 12.05 20.48 -13.66
C LEU A 88 12.41 19.63 -12.43
N PHE A 89 13.02 18.47 -12.61
CA PHE A 89 13.48 17.57 -11.55
C PHE A 89 14.96 17.22 -11.73
N GLY A 90 15.73 17.27 -10.63
CA GLY A 90 17.10 16.75 -10.62
C GLY A 90 17.13 15.24 -10.90
N ARG A 91 18.10 14.77 -11.67
CA ARG A 91 18.25 13.35 -12.03
C ARG A 91 18.82 12.52 -10.88
N GLU A 92 18.02 12.16 -9.89
CA GLU A 92 18.53 11.27 -8.84
C GLU A 92 17.48 10.25 -8.38
N TYR A 93 17.40 9.14 -9.13
CA TYR A 93 17.42 7.75 -8.65
C TYR A 93 17.03 6.84 -9.83
N ILE A 94 18.02 6.35 -10.57
CA ILE A 94 17.83 5.28 -11.56
C ILE A 94 18.21 3.98 -10.86
N PRO A 95 17.29 3.03 -10.66
CA PRO A 95 17.62 1.71 -10.15
C PRO A 95 18.69 1.06 -11.03
N ASP A 96 19.75 0.54 -10.41
CA ASP A 96 20.88 -0.06 -11.13
C ASP A 96 20.53 -1.32 -11.93
N SER A 97 19.36 -1.91 -11.68
CA SER A 97 18.96 -3.19 -12.29
C SER A 97 17.54 -3.16 -12.81
N TYR A 98 17.36 -3.64 -14.05
CA TYR A 98 16.05 -3.89 -14.64
C TYR A 98 15.19 -4.88 -13.82
N MET A 99 15.83 -5.79 -13.09
CA MET A 99 15.14 -6.73 -12.20
C MET A 99 14.41 -6.04 -11.05
N PHE A 100 14.86 -4.84 -10.66
CA PHE A 100 14.16 -4.04 -9.66
C PHE A 100 12.75 -3.69 -10.11
N TYR A 101 12.54 -3.34 -11.39
CA TYR A 101 11.21 -2.99 -11.89
C TYR A 101 10.27 -4.20 -11.89
N LEU A 102 10.77 -5.38 -12.25
CA LEU A 102 9.97 -6.61 -12.18
C LEU A 102 9.59 -6.93 -10.73
N PHE A 103 10.55 -6.89 -9.81
CA PHE A 103 10.27 -7.03 -8.38
C PHE A 103 9.26 -5.99 -7.90
N TYR A 104 9.43 -4.73 -8.28
CA TYR A 104 8.58 -3.64 -7.83
C TYR A 104 7.13 -3.84 -8.30
N ILE A 105 6.93 -4.10 -9.60
CA ILE A 105 5.60 -4.23 -10.20
C ILE A 105 4.91 -5.52 -9.75
N PHE A 106 5.60 -6.66 -9.72
CA PHE A 106 4.97 -7.96 -9.48
C PHE A 106 4.98 -8.42 -8.04
N ILE A 107 5.82 -7.85 -7.19
CA ILE A 107 5.93 -8.25 -5.78
C ILE A 107 5.60 -7.07 -4.87
N SER A 108 6.33 -5.96 -4.97
CA SER A 108 6.14 -4.83 -4.05
C SER A 108 4.73 -4.24 -4.15
N CYS A 109 4.28 -3.87 -5.36
CA CYS A 109 2.97 -3.25 -5.56
C CYS A 109 1.81 -4.14 -5.10
N PRO A 110 1.75 -5.45 -5.45
CA PRO A 110 0.69 -6.33 -4.96
C PRO A 110 0.67 -6.49 -3.44
N LEU A 111 1.84 -6.61 -2.79
CA LEU A 111 1.94 -6.69 -1.34
C LEU A 111 1.46 -5.40 -0.66
N GLN A 112 1.80 -4.24 -1.25
CA GLN A 112 1.33 -2.94 -0.78
C GLN A 112 -0.19 -2.80 -0.96
N GLU A 113 -0.71 -3.14 -2.13
CA GLU A 113 -2.15 -3.07 -2.40
C GLU A 113 -2.93 -3.96 -1.42
N PHE A 114 -2.49 -5.20 -1.21
CA PHE A 114 -3.11 -6.10 -0.24
C PHE A 114 -3.07 -5.53 1.19
N THR A 115 -1.91 -5.06 1.63
CA THR A 115 -1.71 -4.59 3.00
C THR A 115 -2.49 -3.31 3.28
N TYR A 116 -2.37 -2.30 2.40
CA TYR A 116 -2.87 -0.95 2.64
C TYR A 116 -4.25 -0.68 2.03
N ARG A 117 -4.66 -1.39 0.98
CA ARG A 117 -6.00 -1.21 0.39
C ARG A 117 -6.96 -2.30 0.78
N SER A 118 -6.58 -3.57 0.68
CA SER A 118 -7.48 -4.67 1.02
C SER A 118 -7.68 -4.81 2.53
N TYR A 119 -6.60 -5.14 3.25
CA TYR A 119 -6.70 -5.49 4.67
C TYR A 119 -7.04 -4.27 5.54
N PHE A 120 -6.37 -3.14 5.30
CA PHE A 120 -6.58 -1.93 6.09
C PHE A 120 -8.01 -1.38 6.00
N PHE A 121 -8.57 -1.29 4.79
CA PHE A 121 -9.94 -0.81 4.63
C PHE A 121 -10.94 -1.76 5.28
N LYS A 122 -10.65 -3.07 5.24
CA LYS A 122 -11.48 -4.05 5.95
C LYS A 122 -11.47 -3.83 7.46
N LEU A 123 -10.32 -3.49 8.05
CA LEU A 123 -10.24 -3.11 9.47
C LEU A 123 -11.05 -1.84 9.77
N LEU A 124 -11.00 -0.83 8.89
CA LEU A 124 -11.81 0.39 9.02
C LEU A 124 -13.32 0.12 8.89
N ASP A 125 -13.72 -0.77 7.99
CA ASP A 125 -15.10 -1.23 7.85
C ASP A 125 -15.61 -1.89 9.14
N ASP A 126 -14.81 -2.76 9.74
CA ASP A 126 -15.13 -3.43 11.00
C ASP A 126 -15.17 -2.44 12.20
N LEU A 127 -14.51 -1.28 12.08
CA LEU A 127 -14.64 -0.17 13.01
C LEU A 127 -15.84 0.76 12.72
N ASN A 128 -16.60 0.53 11.64
CA ASN A 128 -17.65 1.41 11.11
C ASN A 128 -17.14 2.80 10.67
N ILE A 129 -15.86 2.93 10.34
CA ILE A 129 -15.28 4.17 9.82
C ILE A 129 -15.53 4.19 8.31
N ARG A 130 -16.66 4.78 7.90
CA ARG A 130 -17.12 4.82 6.50
C ARG A 130 -16.90 6.15 5.79
N GLN A 131 -16.53 7.19 6.52
CA GLN A 131 -16.38 8.51 5.94
C GLN A 131 -15.14 8.56 5.02
N PRO A 132 -15.28 9.03 3.76
CA PRO A 132 -14.19 9.03 2.78
C PRO A 132 -12.97 9.83 3.23
N LEU A 133 -13.18 10.96 3.91
CA LEU A 133 -12.11 11.86 4.35
C LEU A 133 -11.15 11.15 5.32
N TYR A 134 -11.69 10.43 6.29
CA TYR A 134 -10.88 9.66 7.24
C TYR A 134 -10.14 8.51 6.55
N ARG A 135 -10.78 7.82 5.60
CA ARG A 135 -10.12 6.74 4.85
C ARG A 135 -8.95 7.22 4.02
N ILE A 136 -9.07 8.39 3.40
CA ILE A 136 -7.98 9.02 2.63
C ILE A 136 -6.89 9.48 3.59
N GLY A 137 -7.24 10.18 4.67
CA GLY A 137 -6.27 10.67 5.65
C GLY A 137 -5.45 9.55 6.30
N PHE A 138 -6.10 8.46 6.72
CA PHE A 138 -5.43 7.32 7.34
C PHE A 138 -4.55 6.50 6.38
N ASN A 139 -4.87 6.50 5.09
CA ASN A 139 -4.09 5.77 4.07
C ASN A 139 -3.00 6.63 3.41
N SER A 140 -2.92 7.92 3.76
CA SER A 140 -1.90 8.85 3.26
C SER A 140 -0.69 8.95 4.20
N ILE A 141 -0.73 8.23 5.32
CA ILE A 141 0.33 8.12 6.34
C ILE A 141 1.02 6.77 6.15
#